data_AF-A0A3C0G4I2-F1
#
_entry.id   AF-A0A3C0G4I2-F1
#
_cell.length_a   1.000
_cell.length_b   1.000
_cell.length_c   1.000
_cell.angle_alpha   90.00
_cell.angle_beta   90.00
_cell.angle_gamma   90.00
#
_symmetry.space_group_name_H-M   'P 1'
#
loop_
_entity.id
_entity.type
_entity.pdbx_description
1 polymer ?
#
loop_
_entity_poly.entity_id
_entity_poly.type
_entity_poly.pdbx_seq_one_letter_code
_entity_poly.pdbx_strand_id
1 'polypeptide(L)'
;PVTMLAKDFDNNGTLDPVMFAYFKESFENPTYKSFPVNFWGDLNGQSPIFRAKYNSFKAYSRATITNLFSNEELQNSTKLTANYDKSIVLLNEGDGKFSHIPLPIDAQVAPVNGSITVDFNEDGYNDILLIGNNFGNEVFVGRNDALNGLLLQNDGNGNFKSVSTSKSGFFVPGDAKSITTVKNSKNALPYYIVTQNRDSIRIFQKN
;
A
#
# COMPACT_ATOMS: atom_id res chain seq x y z
N PRO A 1 -11.94 5.82 4.12
CA PRO A 1 -12.08 4.38 4.44
C PRO A 1 -12.42 3.60 3.18
N VAL A 2 -11.99 2.34 3.12
CA VAL A 2 -12.30 1.39 2.05
C VAL A 2 -13.08 0.23 2.66
N THR A 3 -14.07 -0.29 1.95
CA THR A 3 -14.84 -1.46 2.36
C THR A 3 -14.71 -2.54 1.29
N MET A 4 -14.47 -3.78 1.69
CA MET A 4 -14.51 -4.94 0.81
C MET A 4 -15.67 -5.83 1.23
N LEU A 5 -16.51 -6.21 0.26
CA LEU A 5 -17.54 -7.23 0.41
C LEU A 5 -17.12 -8.43 -0.43
N ALA A 6 -17.12 -9.63 0.14
CA ALA A 6 -16.74 -10.84 -0.57
C ALA A 6 -17.69 -11.99 -0.23
N LYS A 7 -18.19 -12.66 -1.27
CA LYS A 7 -19.02 -13.85 -1.24
C LYS A 7 -18.95 -14.50 -2.61
N ASP A 8 -19.19 -15.80 -2.71
CA ASP A 8 -19.49 -16.44 -3.99
C ASP A 8 -20.94 -16.07 -4.37
N PHE A 9 -21.13 -15.00 -5.14
CA PHE A 9 -22.47 -14.44 -5.38
C PHE A 9 -23.26 -15.26 -6.39
N ASP A 10 -22.58 -15.91 -7.35
CA ASP A 10 -23.22 -16.75 -8.37
C ASP A 10 -23.16 -18.26 -8.09
N ASN A 11 -22.57 -18.66 -6.95
CA ASN A 11 -22.44 -20.03 -6.48
C ASN A 11 -21.59 -20.91 -7.41
N ASN A 12 -20.52 -20.34 -7.99
CA ASN A 12 -19.61 -21.06 -8.88
C ASN A 12 -18.40 -21.70 -8.16
N GLY A 13 -18.29 -21.52 -6.84
CA GLY A 13 -17.20 -22.00 -5.99
C GLY A 13 -16.05 -21.01 -5.80
N THR A 14 -16.11 -19.83 -6.41
CA THR A 14 -15.08 -18.77 -6.34
C THR A 14 -15.62 -17.57 -5.57
N LEU A 15 -14.77 -16.91 -4.78
CA LEU A 15 -15.17 -15.67 -4.11
C LEU A 15 -15.18 -14.49 -5.08
N ASP A 16 -16.21 -13.67 -4.98
CA ASP A 16 -16.37 -12.43 -5.72
C ASP A 16 -16.13 -11.20 -4.82
N PRO A 17 -14.88 -10.74 -4.61
CA PRO A 17 -14.62 -9.49 -3.91
C PRO A 17 -15.07 -8.26 -4.71
N VAL A 18 -15.80 -7.36 -4.05
CA VAL A 18 -16.13 -6.01 -4.54
C VAL A 18 -15.66 -4.97 -3.53
N MET A 19 -14.80 -4.05 -3.99
CA MET A 19 -14.25 -2.98 -3.16
C MET A 19 -14.99 -1.67 -3.37
N PHE A 20 -15.14 -0.90 -2.29
CA PHE A 20 -15.80 0.39 -2.28
C PHE A 20 -14.93 1.43 -1.60
N ALA A 21 -14.84 2.61 -2.21
CA ALA A 21 -14.15 3.77 -1.66
C ALA A 21 -15.02 5.03 -1.79
N TYR A 22 -14.64 6.07 -1.05
CA TYR A 22 -15.39 7.32 -1.02
C TYR A 22 -14.91 8.25 -2.13
N PHE A 23 -15.78 8.51 -3.11
CA PHE A 23 -15.54 9.46 -4.19
C PHE A 23 -16.56 10.60 -4.13
N LYS A 24 -16.24 11.72 -4.76
CA LYS A 24 -17.18 12.83 -4.93
C LYS A 24 -18.35 12.35 -5.80
N GLU A 25 -19.57 12.63 -5.36
CA GLU A 25 -20.80 12.27 -6.08
C GLU A 25 -20.88 12.97 -7.43
N SER A 26 -20.50 14.25 -7.50
CA SER A 26 -20.32 14.98 -8.76
C SER A 26 -19.39 16.20 -8.57
N PHE A 27 -19.05 16.87 -9.67
CA PHE A 27 -18.31 18.14 -9.59
C PHE A 27 -19.15 19.27 -8.97
N GLU A 28 -20.47 19.27 -9.21
CA GLU A 28 -21.41 20.28 -8.69
C GLU A 28 -21.80 20.01 -7.23
N ASN A 29 -21.84 18.74 -6.83
CA ASN A 29 -22.10 18.31 -5.46
C ASN A 29 -20.90 17.52 -4.90
N PRO A 30 -20.02 18.17 -4.10
CA PRO A 30 -18.79 17.57 -3.60
C PRO A 30 -19.01 16.63 -2.39
N THR A 31 -20.23 16.16 -2.15
CA THR A 31 -20.52 15.12 -1.15
C THR A 31 -19.78 13.84 -1.50
N TYR A 32 -19.07 13.28 -0.52
CA TYR A 32 -18.40 12.00 -0.69
C TYR A 32 -19.38 10.87 -0.40
N LYS A 33 -19.50 9.92 -1.33
CA LYS A 33 -20.29 8.70 -1.18
C LYS A 33 -19.45 7.49 -1.52
N SER A 34 -19.84 6.34 -0.98
CA SER A 34 -19.16 5.07 -1.21
C SER A 34 -19.61 4.48 -2.54
N PHE A 35 -18.69 4.35 -3.50
CA PHE A 35 -18.91 3.75 -4.81
C PHE A 35 -17.94 2.58 -5.03
N PRO A 36 -18.27 1.61 -5.89
CA PRO A 36 -17.33 0.58 -6.31
C PRO A 36 -16.03 1.18 -6.86
N VAL A 37 -14.90 0.59 -6.49
CA VAL A 37 -13.58 0.91 -7.06
C VAL A 37 -13.35 0.17 -8.36
N ASN A 38 -13.87 -1.06 -8.47
CA ASN A 38 -13.78 -1.89 -9.65
C ASN A 38 -14.48 -1.22 -10.84
N PHE A 39 -13.94 -1.37 -12.06
CA PHE A 39 -14.70 -0.99 -13.24
C PHE A 39 -15.82 -1.99 -13.48
N TRP A 40 -16.90 -1.53 -14.13
CA TRP A 40 -18.01 -2.40 -14.46
C TRP A 40 -17.58 -3.60 -15.32
N GLY A 41 -16.61 -3.40 -16.21
CA GLY A 41 -16.03 -4.48 -17.02
C GLY A 41 -15.37 -5.57 -16.18
N ASP A 42 -14.67 -5.19 -15.10
CA ASP A 42 -14.01 -6.14 -14.20
C ASP A 42 -15.04 -6.98 -13.45
N LEU A 43 -16.08 -6.33 -12.89
CA LEU A 43 -17.16 -7.04 -12.21
C LEU A 43 -17.93 -7.96 -13.16
N ASN A 44 -18.13 -7.55 -14.42
CA ASN A 44 -18.78 -8.39 -15.42
C ASN A 44 -17.95 -9.63 -15.77
N GLY A 45 -16.62 -9.52 -15.77
CA GLY A 45 -15.71 -10.64 -15.97
C GLY A 45 -15.62 -11.56 -14.76
N GLN A 46 -15.90 -11.04 -13.57
CA GLN A 46 -15.90 -11.76 -12.31
C GLN A 46 -17.15 -12.62 -12.13
N SER A 47 -18.36 -12.06 -12.34
CA SER A 47 -19.62 -12.81 -12.24
C SER A 47 -20.71 -12.27 -13.19
N PRO A 48 -21.51 -13.15 -13.83
CA PRO A 48 -22.65 -12.75 -14.66
C PRO A 48 -23.71 -11.93 -13.92
N ILE A 49 -23.82 -12.06 -12.59
CA ILE A 49 -24.79 -11.31 -11.78
C ILE A 49 -24.56 -9.80 -11.90
N PHE A 50 -23.30 -9.35 -11.94
CA PHE A 50 -22.99 -7.92 -12.04
C PHE A 50 -23.33 -7.33 -13.42
N ARG A 51 -23.27 -8.17 -14.47
CA ARG A 51 -23.70 -7.77 -15.82
C ARG A 51 -25.19 -7.52 -15.89
N ALA A 52 -26.00 -8.35 -15.23
CA ALA A 52 -27.46 -8.23 -15.27
C ALA A 52 -28.01 -6.99 -14.53
N LYS A 53 -27.22 -6.41 -13.62
CA LYS A 53 -27.67 -5.29 -12.75
C LYS A 53 -27.68 -3.92 -13.42
N TYR A 54 -26.92 -3.74 -14.50
CA TYR A 54 -26.80 -2.45 -15.18
C TYR A 54 -26.82 -2.62 -16.70
N ASN A 55 -27.36 -1.62 -17.41
CA ASN A 55 -27.43 -1.63 -18.87
C ASN A 55 -26.52 -0.58 -19.52
N SER A 56 -25.79 0.22 -18.73
CA SER A 56 -24.84 1.22 -19.23
C SER A 56 -23.82 1.64 -18.16
N PHE A 57 -22.65 2.10 -18.59
CA PHE A 57 -21.64 2.69 -17.71
C PHE A 57 -22.16 3.91 -16.94
N LYS A 58 -23.05 4.71 -17.54
CA LYS A 58 -23.70 5.85 -16.87
C LYS A 58 -24.61 5.43 -15.72
N ALA A 59 -25.29 4.28 -15.85
CA ALA A 59 -26.09 3.74 -14.75
C ALA A 59 -25.18 3.18 -13.64
N TYR A 60 -24.13 2.45 -14.03
CA TYR A 60 -23.15 1.90 -13.09
C TYR A 60 -22.36 2.98 -12.32
N SER A 61 -22.07 4.14 -12.93
CA SER A 61 -21.33 5.22 -12.26
C SER A 61 -22.05 5.79 -11.03
N ARG A 62 -23.30 5.40 -10.79
CA ARG A 62 -24.12 5.78 -9.64
C ARG A 62 -24.31 4.60 -8.65
N ALA A 63 -23.58 3.51 -8.84
CA ALA A 63 -23.67 2.32 -8.01
C ALA A 63 -23.16 2.58 -6.57
N THR A 64 -23.89 2.10 -5.59
CA THR A 64 -23.56 2.07 -4.16
C THR A 64 -23.72 0.64 -3.67
N ILE A 65 -23.28 0.34 -2.45
CA ILE A 65 -23.50 -0.99 -1.86
C ILE A 65 -25.00 -1.38 -1.92
N THR A 66 -25.90 -0.44 -1.61
CA THR A 66 -27.33 -0.67 -1.48
C THR A 66 -28.08 -0.88 -2.79
N ASN A 67 -27.54 -0.41 -3.92
CA ASN A 67 -28.14 -0.65 -5.24
C ASN A 67 -27.39 -1.73 -6.02
N LEU A 68 -26.13 -2.03 -5.65
CA LEU A 68 -25.37 -3.13 -6.21
C LEU A 68 -25.78 -4.45 -5.58
N PHE A 69 -26.18 -4.47 -4.31
CA PHE A 69 -26.58 -5.70 -3.61
C PHE A 69 -27.89 -5.53 -2.85
N SER A 70 -28.73 -6.56 -2.90
CA SER A 70 -29.85 -6.71 -1.97
C SER A 70 -29.36 -7.16 -0.59
N ASN A 71 -30.17 -6.94 0.45
CA ASN A 71 -29.84 -7.42 1.79
C ASN A 71 -29.71 -8.96 1.83
N GLU A 72 -30.48 -9.67 1.00
CA GLU A 72 -30.41 -11.14 0.87
C GLU A 72 -29.08 -11.58 0.25
N GLU A 73 -28.63 -10.91 -0.82
CA GLU A 73 -27.34 -11.19 -1.45
C GLU A 73 -26.18 -10.98 -0.46
N LEU A 74 -26.29 -9.97 0.40
CA LEU A 74 -25.29 -9.68 1.43
C LEU A 74 -25.32 -10.65 2.62
N GLN A 75 -26.36 -11.47 2.79
CA GLN A 75 -26.38 -12.45 3.88
C GLN A 75 -25.18 -13.40 3.76
N ASN A 76 -24.49 -13.59 4.88
CA ASN A 76 -23.27 -14.40 4.99
C ASN A 76 -22.08 -13.91 4.13
N SER A 77 -22.13 -12.67 3.62
CA SER A 77 -20.95 -12.07 2.97
C SER A 77 -19.91 -11.66 4.01
N THR A 78 -18.64 -11.78 3.64
CA THR A 78 -17.53 -11.23 4.41
C THR A 78 -17.45 -9.73 4.15
N LYS A 79 -17.45 -8.93 5.22
CA LYS A 79 -17.27 -7.47 5.14
C LYS A 79 -16.02 -7.06 5.89
N LEU A 80 -15.02 -6.56 5.16
CA LEU A 80 -13.81 -5.98 5.74
C LEU A 80 -13.81 -4.47 5.55
N THR A 81 -13.23 -3.73 6.50
CA THR A 81 -13.09 -2.27 6.42
C THR A 81 -11.68 -1.86 6.79
N ALA A 82 -11.09 -0.99 5.98
CA ALA A 82 -9.82 -0.34 6.25
C ALA A 82 -10.04 1.19 6.36
N ASN A 83 -9.58 1.79 7.45
CA ASN A 83 -9.70 3.23 7.69
C ASN A 83 -8.39 3.90 8.13
N TYR A 84 -7.29 3.15 8.08
CA TYR A 84 -5.96 3.60 8.42
C TYR A 84 -4.96 2.95 7.46
N ASP A 85 -4.40 3.73 6.55
CA ASP A 85 -3.56 3.30 5.42
C ASP A 85 -2.17 3.96 5.44
N LYS A 86 -1.85 4.71 6.50
CA LYS A 86 -0.53 5.32 6.66
C LYS A 86 0.51 4.26 7.03
N SER A 87 1.66 4.28 6.36
CA SER A 87 2.88 3.67 6.83
C SER A 87 3.26 4.29 8.18
N ILE A 88 3.46 3.43 9.19
CA ILE A 88 3.71 3.82 10.58
C ILE A 88 4.94 3.08 11.12
N VAL A 89 5.54 3.66 12.15
CA VAL A 89 6.41 2.96 13.08
C VAL A 89 5.61 2.63 14.33
N LEU A 90 5.73 1.39 14.81
CA LEU A 90 5.21 0.97 16.11
C LEU A 90 6.34 1.07 17.13
N LEU A 91 6.16 1.90 18.16
CA LEU A 91 7.10 1.99 19.28
C LEU A 91 6.63 1.08 20.40
N ASN A 92 7.52 0.21 20.87
CA ASN A 92 7.24 -0.66 22.01
C ASN A 92 7.38 0.13 23.30
N GLU A 93 6.29 0.29 24.03
CA GLU A 93 6.22 1.01 25.31
C GLU A 93 6.45 0.07 26.52
N GLY A 94 6.74 -1.21 26.27
CA GLY A 94 6.77 -2.25 27.29
C GLY A 94 5.40 -2.86 27.57
N ASP A 95 5.36 -3.95 28.33
CA ASP A 95 4.13 -4.63 28.78
C ASP A 95 3.12 -4.97 27.66
N GLY A 96 3.61 -5.21 26.44
CA GLY A 96 2.78 -5.50 25.27
C GLY A 96 2.01 -4.29 24.72
N LYS A 97 2.33 -3.07 25.17
CA LYS A 97 1.75 -1.83 24.67
C LYS A 97 2.61 -1.25 23.55
N PHE A 98 1.95 -0.76 22.52
CA PHE A 98 2.59 -0.08 21.41
C PHE A 98 1.92 1.26 21.15
N SER A 99 2.72 2.31 21.00
CA SER A 99 2.29 3.54 20.36
C SER A 99 2.63 3.50 18.87
N HIS A 100 2.00 4.35 18.06
CA HIS A 100 2.30 4.42 16.64
C HIS A 100 2.56 5.85 16.19
N ILE A 101 3.53 6.01 15.30
CA ILE A 101 3.90 7.28 14.72
C ILE A 101 3.77 7.18 13.19
N PRO A 102 2.95 8.04 12.55
CA PRO A 102 2.89 8.09 11.09
C PRO A 102 4.22 8.58 10.53
N LEU A 103 4.71 7.86 9.52
CA LEU A 103 5.91 8.26 8.80
C LEU A 103 5.61 9.48 7.90
N PRO A 104 6.64 10.26 7.53
CA PRO A 104 6.51 11.42 6.64
C PRO A 104 5.82 11.08 5.31
N ILE A 105 5.33 12.12 4.61
CA ILE A 105 4.61 11.96 3.33
C ILE A 105 5.42 11.16 2.30
N ASP A 106 6.75 11.29 2.30
CA ASP A 106 7.63 10.57 1.38
C ASP A 106 7.57 9.04 1.56
N ALA A 107 7.17 8.54 2.73
CA ALA A 107 6.96 7.12 3.00
C ALA A 107 5.54 6.63 2.66
N GLN A 108 4.67 7.52 2.13
CA GLN A 108 3.27 7.23 1.81
C GLN A 108 2.99 7.23 0.30
N VAL A 109 3.96 7.63 -0.53
CA VAL A 109 3.75 7.87 -1.97
C VAL A 109 3.68 6.59 -2.82
N ALA A 110 4.15 5.46 -2.29
CA ALA A 110 4.01 4.15 -2.92
C ALA A 110 4.05 3.04 -1.84
N PRO A 111 3.62 1.80 -2.16
CA PRO A 111 3.69 0.69 -1.23
C PRO A 111 5.11 0.45 -0.71
N VAL A 112 5.26 0.29 0.60
CA VAL A 112 6.51 -0.14 1.25
C VAL A 112 6.52 -1.66 1.29
N ASN A 113 7.54 -2.29 0.69
CA ASN A 113 7.67 -3.75 0.66
C ASN A 113 8.75 -4.27 1.62
N GLY A 114 9.65 -3.40 2.09
CA GLY A 114 10.70 -3.81 3.02
C GLY A 114 11.35 -2.63 3.73
N SER A 115 11.92 -2.93 4.89
CA SER A 115 12.61 -1.97 5.74
C SER A 115 13.76 -2.62 6.49
N ILE A 116 14.84 -1.87 6.72
CA ILE A 116 15.87 -2.22 7.71
C ILE A 116 16.21 -1.00 8.55
N THR A 117 16.77 -1.22 9.72
CA THR A 117 17.30 -0.16 10.57
C THR A 117 18.81 0.00 10.37
N VAL A 118 19.28 1.25 10.43
CA VAL A 118 20.70 1.62 10.34
C VAL A 118 20.97 2.79 11.29
N ASP A 119 22.23 2.98 11.71
CA ASP A 119 22.68 4.22 12.36
C ASP A 119 23.46 5.03 11.30
N PHE A 120 22.74 5.87 10.55
CA PHE A 120 23.29 6.53 9.37
C PHE A 120 24.24 7.66 9.77
N ASN A 121 23.90 8.44 10.79
CA ASN A 121 24.67 9.59 11.24
C ASN A 121 25.53 9.35 12.49
N GLU A 122 25.57 8.12 13.01
CA GLU A 122 26.42 7.72 14.16
C GLU A 122 26.05 8.43 15.45
N ASP A 123 24.76 8.76 15.62
CA ASP A 123 24.24 9.35 16.86
C ASP A 123 23.70 8.30 17.84
N GLY A 124 23.72 7.02 17.44
CA GLY A 124 23.23 5.90 18.24
C GLY A 124 21.73 5.65 18.14
N TYR A 125 21.00 6.41 17.31
CA TYR A 125 19.58 6.19 17.04
C TYR A 125 19.36 5.33 15.79
N ASN A 126 18.33 4.49 15.83
CA ASN A 126 17.95 3.69 14.67
C ASN A 126 17.18 4.54 13.67
N ASP A 127 17.82 4.83 12.54
CA ASP A 127 17.23 5.31 11.31
C ASP A 127 16.62 4.15 10.51
N ILE A 128 15.84 4.46 9.47
CA ILE A 128 15.15 3.45 8.67
C ILE A 128 15.46 3.64 7.19
N LEU A 129 15.90 2.56 6.53
CA LEU A 129 15.89 2.47 5.07
C LEU A 129 14.62 1.75 4.62
N LEU A 130 13.86 2.39 3.73
CA LEU A 130 12.63 1.86 3.14
C LEU A 130 12.82 1.61 1.64
N ILE A 131 12.27 0.50 1.18
CA ILE A 131 12.15 0.15 -0.24
C ILE A 131 10.72 -0.24 -0.55
N GLY A 132 10.33 -0.13 -1.82
CA GLY A 132 9.00 -0.52 -2.23
C GLY A 132 8.75 -0.35 -3.72
N ASN A 133 7.65 0.31 -4.04
CA ASN A 133 7.00 0.34 -5.36
C ASN A 133 6.16 -0.91 -5.66
N ASN A 134 5.26 -0.75 -6.63
CA ASN A 134 4.53 -1.86 -7.24
C ASN A 134 4.31 -1.58 -8.73
N PHE A 135 4.98 -2.35 -9.59
CA PHE A 135 4.85 -2.21 -11.05
C PHE A 135 3.79 -3.14 -11.65
N GLY A 136 3.22 -4.05 -10.85
CA GLY A 136 2.23 -5.04 -11.26
C GLY A 136 0.78 -4.64 -10.99
N ASN A 137 0.52 -3.35 -10.79
CA ASN A 137 -0.81 -2.82 -10.52
C ASN A 137 -1.71 -2.86 -11.77
N GLU A 138 -3.02 -2.54 -11.64
CA GLU A 138 -3.90 -2.51 -12.82
C GLU A 138 -3.38 -1.53 -13.87
N VAL A 139 -3.47 -1.92 -15.15
CA VAL A 139 -2.95 -1.13 -16.29
C VAL A 139 -3.49 0.30 -16.29
N PHE A 140 -4.76 0.47 -15.92
CA PHE A 140 -5.41 1.79 -15.86
C PHE A 140 -4.85 2.68 -14.75
N VAL A 141 -4.60 2.12 -13.57
CA VAL A 141 -4.04 2.88 -12.43
C VAL A 141 -2.57 3.20 -12.67
N GLY A 142 -1.87 2.32 -13.38
CA GLY A 142 -0.45 2.47 -13.65
C GLY A 142 0.40 2.04 -12.46
N ARG A 143 1.72 2.27 -12.59
CA ARG A 143 2.70 1.84 -11.59
C ARG A 143 2.66 2.76 -10.37
N ASN A 144 2.79 2.18 -9.19
CA ASN A 144 3.12 2.94 -7.98
C ASN A 144 4.64 2.97 -7.87
N ASP A 145 5.30 3.96 -8.48
CA ASP A 145 6.77 3.99 -8.69
C ASP A 145 7.48 5.20 -8.07
N ALA A 146 6.82 5.89 -7.13
CA ALA A 146 7.35 7.09 -6.51
C ALA A 146 8.34 6.84 -5.34
N LEU A 147 8.44 5.61 -4.81
CA LEU A 147 9.31 5.29 -3.67
C LEU A 147 10.66 4.73 -4.16
N ASN A 148 11.55 5.63 -4.57
CA ASN A 148 12.86 5.30 -5.16
C ASN A 148 13.96 4.96 -4.14
N GLY A 149 13.59 4.31 -3.04
CA GLY A 149 14.43 4.17 -1.84
C GLY A 149 14.38 5.43 -0.98
N LEU A 150 14.20 5.25 0.33
CA LEU A 150 14.04 6.35 1.28
C LEU A 150 14.82 6.07 2.55
N LEU A 151 15.65 7.03 2.96
CA LEU A 151 16.26 7.05 4.29
C LEU A 151 15.44 8.00 5.18
N LEU A 152 15.02 7.49 6.32
CA LEU A 152 14.34 8.24 7.38
C LEU A 152 15.28 8.34 8.58
N GLN A 153 15.75 9.55 8.85
CA GLN A 153 16.58 9.84 10.01
C GLN A 153 15.71 10.04 11.25
N ASN A 154 16.07 9.38 12.35
CA ASN A 154 15.42 9.48 13.65
C ASN A 154 16.09 10.58 14.48
N ASP A 155 15.33 11.33 15.26
CA ASP A 155 15.85 12.33 16.19
C ASP A 155 16.06 11.81 17.63
N GLY A 156 15.89 10.49 17.82
CA GLY A 156 15.97 9.83 19.12
C GLY A 156 14.66 9.85 19.92
N ASN A 157 13.68 10.65 19.51
CA ASN A 157 12.36 10.74 20.15
C ASN A 157 11.26 10.07 19.31
N GLY A 158 11.66 9.32 18.26
CA GLY A 158 10.73 8.66 17.35
C GLY A 158 10.19 9.58 16.24
N ASN A 159 10.72 10.80 16.08
CA ASN A 159 10.37 11.64 14.94
C ASN A 159 11.31 11.33 13.78
N PHE A 160 10.72 10.93 12.66
CA PHE A 160 11.47 10.59 11.45
C PHE A 160 11.42 11.73 10.44
N LYS A 161 12.57 12.06 9.85
CA LYS A 161 12.70 13.02 8.75
C LYS A 161 13.35 12.37 7.54
N SER A 162 12.79 12.64 6.37
CA SER A 162 13.34 12.17 5.11
C SER A 162 14.69 12.81 4.82
N VAL A 163 15.68 11.97 4.50
CA VAL A 163 16.97 12.40 3.96
C VAL A 163 16.92 12.26 2.45
N SER A 164 17.16 13.37 1.74
CA SER A 164 17.15 13.39 0.28
C SER A 164 18.13 12.35 -0.30
N THR A 165 17.74 11.70 -1.40
CA THR A 165 18.56 10.69 -2.10
C THR A 165 19.98 11.17 -2.42
N SER A 166 20.16 12.45 -2.78
CA SER A 166 21.49 13.01 -3.06
C SER A 166 22.42 13.05 -1.83
N LYS A 167 21.85 13.11 -0.62
CA LYS A 167 22.60 13.10 0.65
C LYS A 167 22.77 11.69 1.19
N SER A 168 21.74 10.84 1.09
CA SER A 168 21.80 9.47 1.59
C SER A 168 22.60 8.53 0.68
N GLY A 169 22.65 8.82 -0.62
CA GLY A 169 23.20 7.90 -1.64
C GLY A 169 22.35 6.65 -1.87
N PHE A 170 21.20 6.53 -1.20
CA PHE A 170 20.35 5.34 -1.26
C PHE A 170 19.28 5.50 -2.35
N PHE A 171 19.52 4.88 -3.51
CA PHE A 171 18.66 4.99 -4.69
C PHE A 171 18.25 3.61 -5.23
N VAL A 172 16.97 3.28 -5.07
CA VAL A 172 16.36 2.01 -5.46
C VAL A 172 15.09 2.30 -6.28
N PRO A 173 15.20 2.57 -7.59
CA PRO A 173 14.07 3.04 -8.38
C PRO A 173 13.14 1.95 -8.94
N GLY A 174 13.53 0.67 -8.82
CA GLY A 174 12.76 -0.44 -9.40
C GLY A 174 11.59 -0.90 -8.53
N ASP A 175 10.99 -2.02 -8.93
CA ASP A 175 9.96 -2.73 -8.18
C ASP A 175 10.60 -3.55 -7.06
N ALA A 176 11.05 -2.87 -6.01
CA ALA A 176 11.85 -3.45 -4.94
C ALA A 176 10.99 -4.34 -4.03
N LYS A 177 11.44 -5.58 -3.78
CA LYS A 177 10.65 -6.60 -3.08
C LYS A 177 11.16 -6.96 -1.70
N SER A 178 12.46 -6.84 -1.47
CA SER A 178 13.05 -7.14 -0.17
C SER A 178 14.37 -6.40 0.00
N ILE A 179 14.70 -6.10 1.25
CA ILE A 179 15.99 -5.56 1.68
C ILE A 179 16.49 -6.37 2.87
N THR A 180 17.78 -6.66 2.89
CA THR A 180 18.42 -7.36 4.00
C THR A 180 19.83 -6.87 4.25
N THR A 181 20.33 -7.11 5.45
CA THR A 181 21.67 -6.72 5.89
C THR A 181 22.57 -7.95 5.95
N VAL A 182 23.69 -7.91 5.24
CA VAL A 182 24.71 -8.96 5.25
C VAL A 182 25.99 -8.43 5.88
N LYS A 183 26.44 -9.10 6.94
CA LYS A 183 27.70 -8.74 7.61
C LYS A 183 28.88 -9.04 6.70
N ASN A 184 29.83 -8.10 6.65
CA ASN A 184 31.11 -8.31 5.99
C ASN A 184 32.08 -8.99 6.97
N SER A 185 32.77 -10.04 6.54
CA SER A 185 33.74 -10.76 7.38
C SER A 185 35.10 -10.05 7.48
N LYS A 186 35.39 -9.10 6.58
CA LYS A 186 36.66 -8.37 6.48
C LYS A 186 36.57 -6.91 6.92
N ASN A 187 35.39 -6.30 6.84
CA ASN A 187 35.14 -4.91 7.24
C ASN A 187 34.05 -4.86 8.32
N ALA A 188 34.11 -3.85 9.19
CA ALA A 188 33.07 -3.63 10.20
C ALA A 188 31.71 -3.22 9.58
N LEU A 189 31.73 -2.61 8.39
CA LEU A 189 30.53 -2.08 7.74
C LEU A 189 29.77 -3.18 6.98
N PRO A 190 28.46 -3.37 7.24
CA PRO A 190 27.65 -4.36 6.54
C PRO A 190 27.32 -3.92 5.11
N TYR A 191 26.86 -4.87 4.30
CA TYR A 191 26.21 -4.62 3.01
C TYR A 191 24.69 -4.64 3.17
N TYR A 192 24.00 -3.75 2.46
CA TYR A 192 22.55 -3.75 2.34
C TYR A 192 22.19 -4.24 0.94
N ILE A 193 21.52 -5.39 0.86
CA ILE A 193 21.17 -6.04 -0.40
C ILE A 193 19.67 -5.85 -0.65
N VAL A 194 19.34 -5.33 -1.83
CA VAL A 194 17.95 -5.06 -2.24
C VAL A 194 17.63 -5.84 -3.51
N THR A 195 16.54 -6.61 -3.47
CA THR A 195 16.03 -7.33 -4.64
C THR A 195 14.97 -6.51 -5.35
N GLN A 196 14.96 -6.58 -6.69
CA GLN A 196 13.99 -5.91 -7.54
C GLN A 196 13.36 -6.94 -8.48
N ASN A 197 12.03 -6.90 -8.63
CA ASN A 197 11.33 -7.81 -9.51
C ASN A 197 11.72 -7.55 -10.98
N ARG A 198 12.19 -8.61 -11.67
CA ARG A 198 12.67 -8.56 -13.07
C ARG A 198 13.75 -7.50 -13.35
N ASP A 199 14.58 -7.18 -12.37
CA ASP A 199 15.69 -6.24 -12.52
C ASP A 199 16.89 -6.68 -11.66
N SER A 200 18.00 -5.96 -11.75
CA SER A 200 19.25 -6.24 -11.05
C SER A 200 19.12 -6.02 -9.55
N ILE A 201 19.85 -6.83 -8.77
CA ILE A 201 20.06 -6.60 -7.33
C ILE A 201 20.86 -5.31 -7.13
N ARG A 202 20.50 -4.53 -6.12
CA ARG A 202 21.26 -3.36 -5.68
C ARG A 202 21.98 -3.67 -4.37
N ILE A 203 23.25 -3.27 -4.27
CA ILE A 203 24.05 -3.46 -3.07
C ILE A 203 24.57 -2.09 -2.63
N PHE A 204 24.35 -1.78 -1.37
CA PHE A 204 24.82 -0.54 -0.74
C PHE A 204 25.74 -0.86 0.44
N GLN A 205 26.62 0.07 0.75
CA GLN A 205 27.43 0.09 1.96
C GLN A 205 27.54 1.54 2.41
N LYS A 206 27.60 1.77 3.71
CA LYS A 206 27.87 3.11 4.26
C LYS A 206 29.28 3.56 3.82
N ASN A 207 29.40 4.79 3.36
CA ASN A 207 30.68 5.40 3.02
C ASN A 207 31.42 5.87 4.26
#